data_AF-A0A522D177-F1
#
_entry.id   AF-A0A522D177-F1
#
_cell.length_a   1.000
_cell.length_b   1.000
_cell.length_c   1.000
_cell.angle_alpha   90.00
_cell.angle_beta   90.00
_cell.angle_gamma   90.00
#
_symmetry.space_group_name_H-M   'P 1'
#
loop_
_entity.id
_entity.type
_entity.pdbx_description
1 polymer ?
#
loop_
_entity_poly.entity_id
_entity_poly.type
_entity_poly.pdbx_seq_one_letter_code
_entity_poly.pdbx_strand_id
1 'polypeptide(L)'
;MAKAKRLSFPASTMDRVLACPGSVALEAQVPRKETFFTDEGHAAHTLAQWALTDGGFDTRAYLGRVIALHAHKGTPQETKFEFPVDEKMCGYVQEYVDSVKERLDAYKSDKKVKDVTLYVEKRIDTSGVPRQAEHA
;
A
#
# COMPACT_ATOMS: atom_id res chain seq x y z
N MET A 1 14.45 4.58 29.24
CA MET A 1 14.55 4.77 27.77
C MET A 1 13.15 4.69 27.18
N ALA A 2 12.63 5.79 26.64
CA ALA A 2 11.31 5.80 26.03
C ALA A 2 11.37 5.05 24.69
N LYS A 3 10.63 3.95 24.55
CA LYS A 3 10.45 3.25 23.26
C LYS A 3 9.94 4.26 22.24
N ALA A 4 10.57 4.34 21.07
CA ALA A 4 10.06 5.13 19.95
C ALA A 4 8.64 4.65 19.63
N LYS A 5 7.65 5.48 19.93
CA LYS A 5 6.24 5.19 19.65
C LYS A 5 6.08 5.26 18.14
N ARG A 6 5.85 4.11 17.50
CA ARG A 6 5.58 4.02 16.05
C ARG A 6 4.38 4.90 15.70
N LEU A 7 4.44 5.54 14.54
CA LEU A 7 3.26 6.18 13.95
C LEU A 7 2.18 5.11 13.78
N SER A 8 1.02 5.35 14.38
CA SER A 8 -0.09 4.39 14.39
C SER A 8 -0.93 4.42 13.11
N PHE A 9 -0.59 5.29 12.16
CA PHE A 9 -1.40 5.62 11.00
C PHE A 9 -0.55 5.64 9.71
N PRO A 10 -1.12 5.26 8.55
CA PRO A 10 -0.41 5.21 7.27
C PRO A 10 -0.26 6.62 6.67
N ALA A 11 0.68 6.75 5.73
CA ALA A 11 0.96 8.01 5.04
C ALA A 11 -0.26 8.59 4.31
N SER A 12 -1.13 7.73 3.78
CA SER A 12 -2.37 8.14 3.08
C SER A 12 -3.36 8.91 3.98
N THR A 13 -3.22 8.81 5.30
CA THR A 13 -4.06 9.56 6.25
C THR A 13 -3.43 10.88 6.71
N MET A 14 -2.21 11.19 6.28
CA MET A 14 -1.45 12.33 6.81
C MET A 14 -2.14 13.67 6.58
N ASP A 15 -2.77 13.88 5.43
CA ASP A 15 -3.49 15.13 5.15
C ASP A 15 -4.56 15.42 6.23
N ARG A 16 -5.37 14.41 6.54
CA ARG A 16 -6.38 14.48 7.60
C ARG A 16 -5.76 14.65 8.99
N VAL A 17 -4.65 13.96 9.27
CA VAL A 17 -3.97 14.07 10.58
C VAL A 17 -3.34 15.44 10.76
N LEU A 18 -2.79 16.04 9.71
CA LEU A 18 -2.24 17.40 9.75
C LEU A 18 -3.35 18.43 9.97
N ALA A 19 -4.51 18.25 9.34
CA ALA A 19 -5.67 19.11 9.56
C ALA A 19 -6.29 18.93 10.95
N CYS A 20 -6.29 17.71 11.49
CA CYS A 20 -6.84 17.40 12.81
C CYS A 20 -6.01 16.31 13.51
N PRO A 21 -5.00 16.68 14.32
CA PRO A 21 -4.13 15.71 15.00
C PRO A 21 -4.88 14.80 15.98
N GLY A 22 -5.99 15.29 16.57
CA GLY A 22 -6.85 14.53 17.47
C GLY A 22 -7.71 13.47 16.79
N SER A 23 -7.88 13.52 15.47
CA SER A 23 -8.72 12.58 14.71
C SER A 23 -8.30 11.12 14.90
N VAL A 24 -7.00 10.85 14.95
CA VAL A 24 -6.45 9.50 15.14
C VAL A 24 -6.88 8.89 16.47
N ALA A 25 -6.86 9.68 17.55
CA ALA A 25 -7.23 9.20 18.88
C ALA A 25 -8.73 8.94 18.99
N LEU A 26 -9.56 9.75 18.31
CA LEU A 26 -11.01 9.56 18.26
C LEU A 26 -11.39 8.35 17.41
N GLU A 27 -10.79 8.20 16.22
CA GLU A 27 -11.06 7.08 15.32
C GLU A 27 -10.62 5.74 15.90
N ALA A 28 -9.60 5.71 16.77
CA ALA A 28 -9.16 4.48 17.42
C ALA A 28 -10.25 3.81 18.27
N GLN A 29 -11.30 4.55 18.66
CA GLN A 29 -12.43 4.03 19.43
C GLN A 29 -13.61 3.60 18.55
N VAL A 30 -13.56 3.90 17.25
CA VAL A 30 -14.63 3.61 16.30
C VAL A 30 -14.30 2.33 15.53
N PRO A 31 -15.22 1.35 15.46
CA PRO A 31 -15.01 0.17 14.64
C PRO A 31 -14.73 0.55 13.19
N ARG A 32 -13.66 0.01 12.61
CA ARG A 32 -13.34 0.25 11.21
C ARG A 32 -14.42 -0.38 10.34
N LYS A 33 -15.11 0.44 9.56
CA LYS A 33 -16.07 -0.01 8.57
C LYS A 33 -15.34 -0.27 7.26
N GLU A 34 -15.39 -1.50 6.79
CA GLU A 34 -14.92 -1.84 5.45
C GLU A 34 -16.02 -1.53 4.45
N THR A 35 -15.60 -1.06 3.28
CA THR A 35 -16.50 -0.71 2.18
C THR A 35 -15.99 -1.41 0.95
N PHE A 36 -16.88 -1.72 0.01
CA PHE A 36 -16.51 -2.34 -1.26
C PHE A 36 -15.32 -1.65 -1.94
N PHE A 37 -15.26 -0.31 -1.92
CA PHE A 37 -14.15 0.46 -2.49
C PHE A 37 -12.82 0.28 -1.74
N THR A 38 -12.87 0.09 -0.42
CA THR A 38 -11.68 -0.21 0.39
C THR A 38 -11.13 -1.61 0.08
N ASP A 39 -12.04 -2.54 -0.20
CA ASP A 39 -11.70 -3.93 -0.52
C ASP A 39 -11.18 -4.05 -1.96
N GLU A 40 -11.85 -3.40 -2.92
CA GLU A 40 -11.39 -3.27 -4.31
C GLU A 40 -9.99 -2.67 -4.37
N GLY A 41 -9.73 -1.62 -3.59
CA GLY A 41 -8.39 -1.03 -3.47
C GLY A 41 -7.33 -2.01 -2.94
N HIS A 42 -7.66 -2.82 -1.93
CA HIS A 42 -6.77 -3.88 -1.46
C HIS A 42 -6.50 -4.93 -2.54
N ALA A 43 -7.52 -5.33 -3.29
CA ALA A 43 -7.37 -6.27 -4.40
C ALA A 43 -6.45 -5.70 -5.49
N ALA A 44 -6.65 -4.43 -5.88
CA ALA A 44 -5.81 -3.74 -6.85
C ALA A 44 -4.33 -3.67 -6.41
N HIS A 45 -4.06 -3.30 -5.16
CA HIS A 45 -2.70 -3.30 -4.59
C HIS A 45 -2.09 -4.71 -4.55
N THR A 46 -2.89 -5.72 -4.22
CA THR A 46 -2.43 -7.13 -4.21
C THR A 46 -2.04 -7.59 -5.61
N LEU A 47 -2.84 -7.27 -6.63
CA LEU A 47 -2.52 -7.57 -8.02
C LEU A 47 -1.26 -6.85 -8.49
N ALA A 48 -1.12 -5.57 -8.16
CA ALA A 48 0.08 -4.78 -8.48
C ALA A 48 1.33 -5.39 -7.81
N GLN A 49 1.21 -5.81 -6.54
CA GLN A 49 2.29 -6.46 -5.81
C GLN A 49 2.76 -7.73 -6.52
N TRP A 50 1.84 -8.58 -6.99
CA TRP A 50 2.20 -9.79 -7.74
C TRP A 50 2.96 -9.44 -9.02
N ALA A 51 2.40 -8.55 -9.85
CA ALA A 51 3.00 -8.16 -11.12
C ALA A 51 4.39 -7.52 -10.97
N LEU A 52 4.59 -6.71 -9.92
CA LEU A 52 5.87 -6.04 -9.65
C LEU A 52 6.91 -6.97 -9.00
N THR A 53 6.48 -7.93 -8.18
CA THR A 53 7.40 -8.86 -7.49
C THR A 53 7.90 -9.95 -8.42
N ASP A 54 7.03 -10.47 -9.29
CA ASP A 54 7.41 -11.52 -10.25
C ASP A 54 8.29 -10.95 -11.39
N GLY A 55 8.38 -9.62 -11.51
CA GLY A 55 9.25 -8.91 -12.46
C GLY A 55 8.76 -8.97 -13.92
N GLY A 56 7.61 -9.60 -14.18
CA GLY A 56 6.97 -9.64 -15.50
C GLY A 56 6.29 -8.33 -15.89
N PHE A 57 5.87 -7.52 -14.91
CA PHE A 57 5.11 -6.27 -15.12
C PHE A 57 3.85 -6.46 -15.97
N ASP A 58 3.23 -7.64 -15.92
CA ASP A 58 2.01 -7.95 -16.68
C ASP A 58 0.91 -8.44 -15.71
N THR A 59 -0.14 -7.64 -15.56
CA THR A 59 -1.29 -7.96 -14.70
C THR A 59 -2.19 -9.02 -15.33
N ARG A 60 -2.18 -9.17 -16.67
CA ARG A 60 -3.02 -10.16 -17.37
C ARG A 60 -2.59 -11.60 -17.10
N ALA A 61 -1.34 -11.81 -16.68
CA ALA A 61 -0.86 -13.11 -16.21
C ALA A 61 -1.66 -13.68 -15.00
N TYR A 62 -2.42 -12.81 -14.31
CA TYR A 62 -3.25 -13.17 -13.16
C TYR A 62 -4.75 -13.08 -13.46
N LEU A 63 -5.14 -12.87 -14.72
CA LEU A 63 -6.55 -12.84 -15.12
C LEU A 63 -7.26 -14.14 -14.72
N GLY A 64 -8.46 -14.02 -14.15
CA GLY A 64 -9.25 -15.17 -13.68
C GLY A 64 -8.79 -15.74 -12.34
N ARG A 65 -7.70 -15.24 -11.74
CA ARG A 65 -7.40 -15.53 -10.33
C ARG A 65 -8.37 -14.80 -9.41
N VAL A 66 -8.51 -15.32 -8.20
CA VAL A 66 -9.36 -14.73 -7.17
C VAL A 66 -8.48 -14.25 -6.02
N ILE A 67 -8.63 -12.97 -5.67
CA ILE A 67 -7.98 -12.38 -4.51
C ILE A 67 -8.94 -12.51 -3.32
N ALA A 68 -8.53 -13.31 -2.34
CA ALA A 68 -9.25 -13.47 -1.08
C ALA A 68 -8.80 -12.41 -0.09
N LEU A 69 -9.72 -11.53 0.31
CA LEU A 69 -9.47 -10.54 1.35
C LEU A 69 -9.97 -11.10 2.68
N HIS A 70 -9.06 -11.17 3.66
CA HIS A 70 -9.41 -11.55 5.02
C HIS A 70 -9.83 -10.30 5.80
N ALA A 71 -10.96 -10.39 6.50
CA ALA A 71 -11.34 -9.39 7.48
C ALA A 71 -10.22 -9.22 8.53
N HIS A 72 -9.89 -7.98 8.89
CA HIS A 72 -8.82 -7.69 9.85
C HIS A 72 -9.08 -8.29 11.26
N LYS A 73 -8.00 -8.52 12.02
CA LYS A 73 -8.07 -9.01 13.41
C LYS A 73 -9.06 -8.17 14.25
N GLY A 74 -10.17 -8.77 14.67
CA GLY A 74 -11.17 -8.16 15.55
C GLY A 74 -12.60 -8.16 15.02
N THR A 75 -12.83 -8.51 13.75
CA THR A 75 -14.16 -8.78 13.17
C THR A 75 -14.45 -10.28 13.14
N PRO A 76 -15.72 -10.72 13.10
CA PRO A 76 -16.05 -12.12 12.89
C PRO A 76 -15.34 -12.62 11.64
N GLN A 77 -14.61 -13.73 11.77
CA GLN A 77 -13.66 -14.29 10.79
C GLN A 77 -14.27 -14.69 9.43
N GLU A 78 -15.51 -14.31 9.13
CA GLU A 78 -16.36 -15.02 8.16
C GLU A 78 -16.61 -14.27 6.84
N THR A 79 -16.44 -12.94 6.78
CA THR A 79 -16.59 -12.23 5.50
C THR A 79 -15.29 -12.30 4.71
N LYS A 80 -15.13 -13.40 3.98
CA LYS A 80 -14.15 -13.53 2.91
C LYS A 80 -14.74 -12.87 1.66
N PHE A 81 -14.25 -11.68 1.31
CA PHE A 81 -14.58 -11.09 0.02
C PHE A 81 -13.63 -11.66 -1.02
N GLU A 82 -14.21 -12.22 -2.08
CA GLU A 82 -13.50 -12.77 -3.21
C GLU A 82 -13.60 -11.77 -4.36
N PHE A 83 -12.47 -11.17 -4.71
CA PHE A 83 -12.38 -10.25 -5.83
C PHE A 83 -11.77 -10.99 -7.03
N PRO A 84 -12.57 -11.31 -8.07
CA PRO A 84 -12.03 -11.86 -9.29
C PRO A 84 -11.19 -10.81 -10.01
N VAL A 85 -10.02 -11.23 -10.49
CA VAL A 85 -9.20 -10.41 -11.37
C VAL A 85 -9.82 -10.45 -12.76
N ASP A 86 -10.57 -9.40 -13.10
CA ASP A 86 -11.20 -9.21 -14.41
C ASP A 86 -10.36 -8.31 -15.32
N GLU A 87 -10.77 -8.21 -16.60
CA GLU A 87 -10.03 -7.43 -17.60
C GLU A 87 -9.96 -5.94 -17.25
N LYS A 88 -10.98 -5.42 -16.58
CA LYS A 88 -11.09 -4.02 -16.20
C LYS A 88 -10.10 -3.69 -15.09
N MET A 89 -10.03 -4.52 -14.05
CA MET A 89 -9.06 -4.43 -12.98
C MET A 89 -7.64 -4.58 -13.52
N CYS A 90 -7.40 -5.56 -14.40
CA CYS A 90 -6.10 -5.70 -15.07
C CYS A 90 -5.72 -4.41 -15.80
N GLY A 91 -6.63 -3.81 -16.57
CA GLY A 91 -6.39 -2.56 -17.30
C GLY A 91 -5.97 -1.42 -16.37
N TYR A 92 -6.76 -1.14 -15.33
CA TYR A 92 -6.45 -0.06 -14.38
C TYR A 92 -5.15 -0.28 -13.61
N VAL A 93 -4.90 -1.52 -13.16
CA VAL A 93 -3.66 -1.82 -12.43
C VAL A 93 -2.46 -1.83 -13.36
N GLN A 94 -2.63 -2.19 -14.64
CA GLN A 94 -1.54 -2.19 -15.62
C GLN A 94 -1.00 -0.78 -15.85
N GLU A 95 -1.87 0.25 -15.94
CA GLU A 95 -1.41 1.65 -16.08
C GLU A 95 -0.44 2.05 -14.94
N TYR A 96 -0.75 1.64 -13.71
CA TYR A 96 0.12 1.87 -12.56
C TYR A 96 1.45 1.09 -12.67
N VAL A 97 1.38 -0.20 -12.99
CA VAL A 97 2.55 -1.08 -13.13
C VAL A 97 3.48 -0.59 -14.25
N ASP A 98 2.92 -0.14 -15.37
CA ASP A 98 3.65 0.42 -16.51
C ASP A 98 4.38 1.71 -16.11
N SER A 99 3.72 2.60 -15.37
CA SER A 99 4.37 3.83 -14.87
C SER A 99 5.55 3.52 -13.93
N VAL A 100 5.42 2.51 -13.07
CA VAL A 100 6.52 2.04 -12.21
C VAL A 100 7.67 1.49 -13.05
N LYS A 101 7.36 0.68 -14.08
CA LYS A 101 8.35 0.11 -14.99
C LYS A 101 9.11 1.19 -15.76
N GLU A 102 8.39 2.15 -16.36
CA GLU A 102 8.99 3.27 -17.09
C GLU A 102 9.98 4.03 -16.21
N ARG A 103 9.59 4.30 -14.96
CA ARG A 103 10.45 5.01 -14.01
C ARG A 103 11.66 4.17 -13.59
N LEU A 104 11.48 2.86 -13.42
CA LEU A 104 12.57 1.92 -13.12
C LEU A 104 13.60 1.89 -14.26
N ASP A 105 13.12 1.84 -15.50
CA ASP A 105 13.97 1.81 -16.69
C ASP A 105 14.71 3.13 -16.89
N ALA A 106 14.07 4.26 -16.59
CA ALA A 106 14.73 5.57 -16.55
C ALA A 106 15.88 5.61 -15.54
N TYR A 107 15.68 5.08 -14.32
CA TYR A 107 16.75 5.02 -13.31
C TYR A 107 17.88 4.07 -13.69
N LYS A 108 17.58 2.93 -14.30
CA LYS A 108 18.59 1.98 -14.79
C LYS A 108 19.44 2.55 -15.93
N SER A 109 18.86 3.45 -16.72
CA SER A 109 19.53 4.08 -17.87
C SER A 109 20.38 5.29 -17.47
N ASP A 110 20.19 5.84 -16.26
CA ASP A 110 20.98 6.95 -15.76
C ASP A 110 22.37 6.48 -15.30
N LYS A 111 23.40 6.92 -16.03
CA LYS A 111 24.81 6.60 -15.75
C LYS A 111 25.29 7.09 -14.37
N LYS A 112 24.55 7.98 -13.70
CA LYS A 112 24.85 8.45 -12.34
C LYS A 112 24.37 7.49 -11.26
N VAL A 113 23.47 6.56 -11.59
CA VAL A 113 22.89 5.62 -10.63
C VAL A 113 23.71 4.33 -10.64
N LYS A 114 24.21 3.93 -9.46
CA LYS A 114 25.03 2.71 -9.31
C LYS A 114 24.20 1.44 -9.18
N ASP A 115 23.08 1.51 -8.48
CA ASP A 115 22.19 0.39 -8.22
C ASP A 115 20.75 0.87 -8.14
N VAL A 116 19.82 0.06 -8.65
CA VAL A 116 18.39 0.36 -8.63
C VAL A 116 17.67 -0.81 -7.96
N THR A 117 17.14 -0.56 -6.77
CA THR A 117 16.34 -1.54 -6.02
C THR A 117 14.89 -1.07 -5.91
N LEU A 118 13.94 -1.90 -6.35
CA LEU A 118 12.50 -1.66 -6.20
C LEU A 118 11.98 -2.33 -4.91
N TYR A 119 11.37 -1.55 -4.03
CA TYR A 119 10.71 -2.06 -2.82
C TYR A 119 9.19 -2.09 -3.03
N VAL A 120 8.60 -3.27 -3.03
CA VAL A 120 7.16 -3.48 -3.25
C VAL A 120 6.45 -3.76 -1.92
N GLU A 121 5.45 -2.95 -1.57
CA GLU A 121 4.57 -3.11 -0.40
C GLU A 121 5.32 -3.38 0.93
N LYS A 122 6.44 -2.67 1.14
CA LYS A 122 7.23 -2.76 2.38
C LYS A 122 6.79 -1.72 3.40
N ARG A 123 6.55 -2.16 4.63
CA ARG A 123 6.45 -1.24 5.77
C ARG A 123 7.85 -0.72 6.11
N ILE A 124 8.02 0.58 6.04
CA ILE A 124 9.25 1.26 6.43
C ILE A 124 9.33 1.31 7.96
N ASP A 125 10.45 0.87 8.53
CA ASP A 125 10.71 1.05 9.96
C ASP A 125 11.23 2.47 10.21
N THR A 126 10.42 3.29 10.85
CA THR A 126 10.75 4.69 11.13
C THR A 126 11.44 4.90 12.48
N SER A 127 11.76 3.84 13.22
CA SER A 127 12.34 3.93 14.56
C SER A 127 13.72 4.62 14.60
N GLY A 128 14.44 4.64 13.48
CA GLY A 128 15.77 5.25 13.36
C GLY A 128 15.80 6.65 12.72
N VAL A 129 14.65 7.19 12.29
CA VAL A 129 14.60 8.53 11.69
C VAL A 129 14.68 9.57 12.82
N PRO A 130 15.70 10.47 12.83
CA PRO A 130 15.83 11.47 13.89
C PRO A 130 14.60 12.38 13.90
N ARG A 131 13.98 12.55 15.07
CA ARG A 131 12.98 13.60 15.25
C ARG A 131 13.70 14.92 15.06
N GLN A 132 13.28 15.74 14.09
CA GLN A 132 13.66 17.15 14.14
C GLN A 132 13.05 17.72 15.42
N ALA A 133 13.91 18.02 16.39
CA ALA A 133 13.53 18.69 17.61
C ALA A 133 12.96 20.06 17.24
N GLU A 134 11.83 20.39 17.84
CA GLU A 134 11.15 21.66 17.71
C GLU A 134 12.12 22.81 18.04
N HIS A 135 12.31 23.74 17.10
CA HIS A 135 12.74 25.08 17.45
C HIS A 135 11.54 25.76 18.11
N ALA A 136 11.60 25.90 19.44
CA ALA A 136 10.83 26.84 20.24
C ALA A 136 11.70 27.29 21.42
#